data_AF-A0A2G5DRG5-F1
#
_entry.id   AF-A0A2G5DRG5-F1
#
_cell.length_a   1.000
_cell.length_b   1.000
_cell.length_c   1.000
_cell.angle_alpha   90.00
_cell.angle_beta   90.00
_cell.angle_gamma   90.00
#
_symmetry.space_group_name_H-M   'P 1'
#
loop_
_entity.id
_entity.type
_entity.pdbx_description
1 polymer ?
#
loop_
_entity_poly.entity_id
_entity_poly.type
_entity_poly.pdbx_seq_one_letter_code
_entity_poly.pdbx_strand_id
1 'polypeptide(L)'
;IRSCPSHCFRGKAPRLLQSIFSAVGDLYLYKFSREIFSERIAQWTLFCHLINWFTFYCFTRTLSNSLETVLTLIGLYYWPSFRDSSQKANVSSRKWGLAVAALACAIRPTSAITWLYVGLLELYQSRDRLTFIFLEVTPIGIIVLAVTSLLDRLMYKTWIFVPLNFLKFNFLSSGGDYYGTHKWHWYFTQGFTVMVFTFLPFSMAGIFQSKQWKLFGLMAWVLALYSVLGHKEFRFVLPVLPIALMFSGISLASLESLCDLDRKRGSSSHRSKCPSKVQLATVFLLVTNIPMALYMSLVHQRGSEDVMNFLARESLDGRVKSILFLMPCHATPYYSTLHRNLPMRFLDCSPGDKNGIPDESDRFLTDPVGFVSELVKVWSLPSHIVLFESEERQLKEFFTLHSFREMKRFFHAHFKVDRDLQASVVIYTLTD
;
A
#
# COMPACT_ATOMS: atom_id res chain seq x y z
N ILE A 1 -34.50 -13.97 3.14
CA ILE A 1 -33.81 -13.92 1.82
C ILE A 1 -34.57 -12.94 0.93
N ARG A 2 -34.29 -11.64 1.04
CA ARG A 2 -34.88 -10.59 0.18
C ARG A 2 -33.76 -9.66 -0.26
N SER A 3 -33.57 -9.58 -1.59
CA SER A 3 -32.99 -8.47 -2.34
C SER A 3 -31.73 -7.78 -1.77
N CYS A 4 -30.57 -8.44 -1.87
CA CYS A 4 -29.26 -7.81 -1.60
C CYS A 4 -28.10 -8.10 -2.60
N PRO A 5 -28.30 -8.56 -3.86
CA PRO A 5 -27.17 -8.81 -4.75
C PRO A 5 -26.48 -7.52 -5.24
N SER A 6 -27.21 -6.42 -5.47
CA SER A 6 -26.67 -5.20 -6.08
C SER A 6 -25.82 -4.32 -5.13
N HIS A 7 -26.10 -4.33 -3.82
CA HIS A 7 -25.29 -3.61 -2.83
C HIS A 7 -24.00 -4.36 -2.50
N CYS A 8 -24.09 -5.69 -2.33
CA CYS A 8 -22.94 -6.55 -2.06
C CYS A 8 -21.97 -6.56 -3.26
N PHE A 9 -22.49 -6.53 -4.49
CA PHE A 9 -21.67 -6.44 -5.70
C PHE A 9 -20.93 -5.10 -5.81
N ARG A 10 -21.61 -3.96 -5.55
CA ARG A 10 -21.00 -2.62 -5.62
C ARG A 10 -19.86 -2.41 -4.61
N GLY A 11 -19.99 -2.92 -3.38
CA GLY A 11 -18.92 -2.84 -2.39
C GLY A 11 -17.74 -3.77 -2.66
N LYS A 12 -17.94 -4.89 -3.36
CA LYS A 12 -16.91 -5.92 -3.60
C LYS A 12 -16.21 -5.81 -4.95
N ALA A 13 -16.81 -5.14 -5.95
CA ALA A 13 -16.23 -5.03 -7.29
C ALA A 13 -14.80 -4.44 -7.30
N PRO A 14 -14.49 -3.35 -6.56
CA PRO A 14 -13.11 -2.83 -6.50
C PRO A 14 -12.12 -3.84 -5.91
N ARG A 15 -12.54 -4.65 -4.93
CA ARG A 15 -11.71 -5.70 -4.32
C ARG A 15 -11.44 -6.84 -5.29
N LEU A 16 -12.44 -7.22 -6.10
CA LEU A 16 -12.28 -8.23 -7.14
C LEU A 16 -11.34 -7.77 -8.27
N LEU A 17 -11.47 -6.51 -8.71
CA LEU A 17 -10.53 -5.94 -9.67
C LEU A 17 -9.09 -5.95 -9.12
N GLN A 18 -8.94 -5.57 -7.85
CA GLN A 18 -7.64 -5.56 -7.20
C GLN A 18 -7.04 -6.97 -7.06
N SER A 19 -7.87 -8.01 -6.82
CA SER A 19 -7.37 -9.38 -6.79
C SER A 19 -6.89 -9.87 -8.15
N ILE A 20 -7.50 -9.40 -9.25
CA ILE A 20 -7.02 -9.68 -10.61
C ILE A 20 -5.65 -9.02 -10.81
N PHE A 21 -5.49 -7.76 -10.43
CA PHE A 21 -4.18 -7.09 -10.53
C PHE A 21 -3.11 -7.77 -9.68
N SER A 22 -3.44 -8.18 -8.45
CA SER A 22 -2.56 -8.96 -7.58
C SER A 22 -2.09 -10.25 -8.27
N ALA A 23 -3.02 -11.03 -8.82
CA ALA A 23 -2.70 -12.29 -9.51
C ALA A 23 -1.83 -12.08 -10.76
N VAL A 24 -2.03 -10.98 -11.49
CA VAL A 24 -1.14 -10.58 -12.59
C VAL A 24 0.25 -10.25 -12.05
N GLY A 25 0.35 -9.50 -10.95
CA GLY A 25 1.62 -9.23 -10.28
C GLY A 25 2.37 -10.51 -9.89
N ASP A 26 1.67 -11.46 -9.25
CA ASP A 26 2.23 -12.77 -8.86
C ASP A 26 2.78 -13.54 -10.07
N LEU A 27 2.03 -13.57 -11.17
CA LEU A 27 2.44 -14.22 -12.41
C LEU A 27 3.69 -13.58 -13.01
N TYR A 28 3.74 -12.25 -13.09
CA TYR A 28 4.89 -11.55 -13.66
C TYR A 28 6.11 -11.62 -12.74
N LEU A 29 5.94 -11.65 -11.42
CA LEU A 29 7.02 -11.92 -10.48
C LEU A 29 7.64 -13.29 -10.72
N TYR A 30 6.81 -14.34 -10.83
CA TYR A 30 7.28 -15.69 -11.12
C TYR A 30 8.00 -15.75 -12.47
N LYS A 31 7.41 -15.19 -13.54
CA LYS A 31 8.04 -15.14 -14.86
C LYS A 31 9.38 -14.40 -14.81
N PHE A 32 9.41 -13.22 -14.20
CA PHE A 32 10.62 -12.41 -14.08
C PHE A 32 11.73 -13.13 -13.32
N SER A 33 11.42 -13.72 -12.17
CA SER A 33 12.39 -14.48 -11.37
C SER A 33 12.92 -15.71 -12.12
N ARG A 34 12.05 -16.39 -12.88
CA ARG A 34 12.44 -17.55 -13.70
C ARG A 34 13.39 -17.17 -14.83
N GLU A 35 13.13 -16.04 -15.51
CA GLU A 35 13.98 -15.58 -16.62
C GLU A 35 15.36 -15.08 -16.16
N ILE A 36 15.46 -14.47 -14.97
CA ILE A 36 16.75 -13.96 -14.44
C ILE A 36 17.57 -15.06 -13.76
N PHE A 37 16.90 -15.96 -13.06
CA PHE A 37 17.56 -16.96 -12.22
C PHE A 37 17.28 -18.37 -12.72
N SER A 38 16.35 -19.07 -12.08
CA SER A 38 15.96 -20.44 -12.42
C SER A 38 14.54 -20.71 -11.96
N GLU A 39 13.94 -21.79 -12.47
CA GLU A 39 12.59 -22.21 -12.07
C GLU A 39 12.45 -22.47 -10.57
N ARG A 40 13.46 -23.11 -9.96
CA ARG A 40 13.47 -23.39 -8.51
C ARG A 40 13.48 -22.10 -7.69
N ILE A 41 14.29 -21.11 -8.08
CA ILE A 41 14.32 -19.80 -7.43
C ILE A 41 13.00 -19.05 -7.62
N ALA A 42 12.37 -19.17 -8.79
CA ALA A 42 11.08 -18.55 -9.07
C ALA A 42 9.95 -19.12 -8.19
N GLN A 43 9.93 -20.44 -7.97
CA GLN A 43 8.97 -21.08 -7.06
C GLN A 43 9.15 -20.59 -5.61
N TRP A 44 10.39 -20.54 -5.12
CA TRP A 44 10.67 -19.99 -3.77
C TRP A 44 10.38 -18.50 -3.68
N THR A 45 10.65 -17.72 -4.73
CA THR A 45 10.30 -16.30 -4.80
C THR A 45 8.79 -16.11 -4.64
N LEU A 46 7.99 -16.87 -5.38
CA LEU A 46 6.53 -16.78 -5.32
C LEU A 46 6.03 -17.19 -3.92
N PHE A 47 6.61 -18.24 -3.34
CA PHE A 47 6.35 -18.63 -1.95
C PHE A 47 6.65 -17.47 -0.98
N CYS A 48 7.83 -16.85 -1.05
CA CYS A 48 8.18 -15.72 -0.20
C CYS A 48 7.22 -14.54 -0.38
N HIS A 49 6.81 -14.25 -1.62
CA HIS A 49 5.89 -13.16 -1.94
C HIS A 49 4.50 -13.38 -1.35
N LEU A 50 3.91 -14.55 -1.55
CA LEU A 50 2.56 -14.88 -1.08
C LEU A 50 2.47 -14.99 0.45
N ILE A 51 3.55 -15.45 1.10
CA ILE A 51 3.58 -15.63 2.55
C ILE A 51 3.97 -14.35 3.30
N ASN A 52 4.69 -13.41 2.69
CA ASN A 52 5.06 -12.17 3.34
C ASN A 52 3.82 -11.41 3.85
N TRP A 53 3.83 -11.06 5.15
CA TRP A 53 2.66 -10.50 5.81
C TRP A 53 2.22 -9.16 5.20
N PHE A 54 3.18 -8.33 4.78
CA PHE A 54 2.90 -7.00 4.24
C PHE A 54 2.35 -7.07 2.82
N THR A 55 2.92 -7.95 1.98
CA THR A 55 2.32 -8.26 0.66
C THR A 55 0.88 -8.71 0.84
N PHE A 56 0.63 -9.71 1.69
CA PHE A 56 -0.72 -10.23 1.93
C PHE A 56 -1.68 -9.12 2.37
N TYR A 57 -1.23 -8.25 3.27
CA TYR A 57 -2.01 -7.12 3.81
C TYR A 57 -2.29 -6.02 2.77
N CYS A 58 -1.32 -5.67 1.91
CA CYS A 58 -1.42 -4.51 1.01
C CYS A 58 -1.90 -4.83 -0.41
N PHE A 59 -1.49 -5.95 -1.01
CA PHE A 59 -1.62 -6.16 -2.46
C PHE A 59 -3.08 -6.25 -2.95
N THR A 60 -3.97 -6.71 -2.07
CA THR A 60 -5.42 -6.83 -2.31
C THR A 60 -6.22 -5.57 -1.94
N ARG A 61 -5.58 -4.56 -1.34
CA ARG A 61 -6.20 -3.27 -1.01
C ARG A 61 -6.18 -2.34 -2.23
N THR A 62 -7.21 -1.50 -2.35
CA THR A 62 -7.37 -0.51 -3.43
C THR A 62 -6.41 0.67 -3.25
N LEU A 63 -5.11 0.38 -3.31
CA LEU A 63 -4.02 1.33 -3.21
C LEU A 63 -3.38 1.50 -4.59
N SER A 64 -3.10 2.75 -4.98
CA SER A 64 -2.36 3.02 -6.21
C SER A 64 -0.95 2.40 -6.18
N ASN A 65 -0.32 2.29 -5.00
CA ASN A 65 0.96 1.62 -4.81
C ASN A 65 0.94 0.13 -5.17
N SER A 66 -0.19 -0.56 -4.96
CA SER A 66 -0.32 -1.96 -5.34
C SER A 66 -0.32 -2.10 -6.87
N LEU A 67 -1.04 -1.23 -7.58
CA LEU A 67 -1.02 -1.19 -9.05
C LEU A 67 0.36 -0.76 -9.59
N GLU A 68 0.99 0.24 -8.99
CA GLU A 68 2.37 0.64 -9.29
C GLU A 68 3.34 -0.55 -9.18
N THR A 69 3.21 -1.36 -8.14
CA THR A 69 4.06 -2.54 -7.93
C THR A 69 3.83 -3.59 -9.02
N VAL A 70 2.57 -3.85 -9.38
CA VAL A 70 2.22 -4.77 -10.49
C VAL A 70 2.81 -4.27 -11.81
N LEU A 71 2.64 -2.98 -12.14
CA LEU A 71 3.22 -2.38 -13.34
C LEU A 71 4.75 -2.41 -13.32
N THR A 72 5.36 -2.21 -12.15
CA THR A 72 6.82 -2.34 -11.98
C THR A 72 7.28 -3.76 -12.32
N LEU A 73 6.61 -4.80 -11.81
CA LEU A 73 6.94 -6.19 -12.13
C LEU A 73 6.77 -6.51 -13.62
N ILE A 74 5.67 -6.06 -14.22
CA ILE A 74 5.42 -6.24 -15.67
C ILE A 74 6.51 -5.54 -16.48
N GLY A 75 6.81 -4.28 -16.17
CA GLY A 75 7.77 -3.52 -16.95
C GLY A 75 9.20 -4.03 -16.77
N LEU A 76 9.60 -4.44 -15.55
CA LEU A 76 10.89 -5.09 -15.30
C LEU A 76 11.04 -6.40 -16.08
N TYR A 77 9.97 -7.20 -16.19
CA TYR A 77 9.97 -8.43 -16.99
C TYR A 77 10.27 -8.16 -18.48
N TYR A 78 9.71 -7.09 -19.03
CA TYR A 78 9.92 -6.72 -20.44
C TYR A 78 11.23 -5.95 -20.68
N TRP A 79 11.91 -5.50 -19.62
CA TRP A 79 13.11 -4.67 -19.75
C TRP A 79 14.37 -5.50 -20.06
N PRO A 80 15.12 -5.18 -21.13
CA PRO A 80 16.29 -5.97 -21.54
C PRO A 80 17.47 -5.91 -20.56
N SER A 81 17.73 -4.75 -19.93
CA SER A 81 18.90 -4.52 -19.07
C SER A 81 19.10 -5.52 -17.93
N PHE A 82 18.04 -6.20 -17.49
CA PHE A 82 18.11 -7.19 -16.40
C PHE A 82 18.37 -8.61 -16.89
N ARG A 83 18.37 -8.84 -18.20
CA ARG A 83 18.69 -10.14 -18.81
C ARG A 83 20.19 -10.24 -19.08
N ASP A 84 20.71 -11.47 -19.07
CA ASP A 84 22.10 -11.71 -19.45
C ASP A 84 22.31 -11.45 -20.96
N SER A 85 23.48 -10.88 -21.26
CA SER A 85 23.90 -10.34 -22.57
C SER A 85 23.84 -11.31 -23.75
N SER A 86 23.56 -12.60 -23.53
CA SER A 86 23.61 -13.64 -24.57
C SER A 86 22.36 -13.67 -25.45
N GLN A 87 21.23 -13.13 -24.99
CA GLN A 87 20.02 -13.02 -25.80
C GLN A 87 19.88 -11.62 -26.40
N LYS A 88 19.86 -11.52 -27.73
CA LYS A 88 19.59 -10.26 -28.44
C LYS A 88 18.36 -9.59 -27.84
N ALA A 89 18.52 -8.38 -27.32
CA ALA A 89 17.44 -7.57 -26.77
C ALA A 89 16.34 -7.42 -27.84
N ASN A 90 15.19 -8.03 -27.61
CA ASN A 90 14.07 -7.90 -28.52
C ASN A 90 13.51 -6.47 -28.39
N VAL A 91 13.73 -5.64 -29.41
CA VAL A 91 13.30 -4.22 -29.44
C VAL A 91 11.81 -4.07 -29.15
N SER A 92 10.99 -5.05 -29.56
CA SER A 92 9.54 -5.06 -29.26
C SER A 92 9.28 -5.18 -27.76
N SER A 93 10.04 -6.01 -27.03
CA SER A 93 9.96 -6.16 -25.58
C SER A 93 10.28 -4.85 -24.87
N ARG A 94 11.32 -4.13 -25.31
CA ARG A 94 11.73 -2.86 -24.70
C ARG A 94 10.65 -1.78 -24.82
N LYS A 95 9.99 -1.68 -25.98
CA LYS A 95 8.87 -0.74 -26.19
C LYS A 95 7.69 -1.02 -25.27
N TRP A 96 7.36 -2.29 -25.03
CA TRP A 96 6.34 -2.67 -24.05
C TRP A 96 6.75 -2.29 -22.62
N GLY A 97 8.01 -2.53 -22.24
CA GLY A 97 8.55 -2.08 -20.94
C GLY A 97 8.42 -0.57 -20.75
N LEU A 98 8.79 0.22 -21.77
CA LEU A 98 8.66 1.68 -21.77
C LEU A 98 7.20 2.15 -21.67
N ALA A 99 6.27 1.52 -22.39
CA ALA A 99 4.85 1.85 -22.32
C ALA A 99 4.27 1.60 -20.92
N VAL A 100 4.64 0.47 -20.31
CA VAL A 100 4.23 0.14 -18.92
C VAL A 100 4.86 1.11 -17.92
N ALA A 101 6.13 1.49 -18.12
CA ALA A 101 6.80 2.47 -17.30
C ALA A 101 6.13 3.86 -17.36
N ALA A 102 5.82 4.32 -18.58
CA ALA A 102 5.12 5.58 -18.79
C ALA A 102 3.72 5.56 -18.16
N LEU A 103 2.98 4.45 -18.30
CA LEU A 103 1.69 4.25 -17.64
C LEU A 103 1.80 4.27 -16.11
N ALA A 104 2.83 3.64 -15.55
CA ALA A 104 3.09 3.68 -14.10
C ALA A 104 3.34 5.11 -13.63
N CYS A 105 4.18 5.88 -14.33
CA CYS A 105 4.42 7.30 -14.03
C CYS A 105 3.16 8.18 -14.18
N ALA A 106 2.29 7.87 -15.15
CA ALA A 106 1.02 8.57 -15.33
C ALA A 106 0.05 8.33 -14.16
N ILE A 107 -0.09 7.08 -13.73
CA ILE A 107 -0.93 6.71 -12.58
C ILE A 107 -0.33 7.26 -11.28
N ARG A 108 1.00 7.23 -11.17
CA ARG A 108 1.71 7.70 -9.99
C ARG A 108 3.05 8.35 -10.38
N PRO A 109 3.16 9.69 -10.31
CA PRO A 109 4.39 10.39 -10.70
C PRO A 109 5.65 9.94 -9.95
N THR A 110 5.52 9.44 -8.72
CA THR A 110 6.66 8.95 -7.93
C THR A 110 7.31 7.69 -8.51
N SER A 111 6.60 6.92 -9.35
CA SER A 111 7.18 5.75 -10.04
C SER A 111 8.34 6.14 -10.96
N ALA A 112 8.45 7.42 -11.34
CA ALA A 112 9.58 7.94 -12.08
C ALA A 112 10.93 7.66 -11.39
N ILE A 113 10.97 7.57 -10.04
CA ILE A 113 12.17 7.23 -9.28
C ILE A 113 12.71 5.84 -9.70
N THR A 114 11.83 4.84 -9.77
CA THR A 114 12.15 3.47 -10.19
C THR A 114 12.60 3.45 -11.65
N TRP A 115 11.83 4.08 -12.53
CA TRP A 115 12.08 4.04 -13.97
C TRP A 115 13.28 4.88 -14.41
N LEU A 116 13.67 5.90 -13.64
CA LEU A 116 14.89 6.67 -13.86
C LEU A 116 16.12 5.77 -13.70
N TYR A 117 16.19 4.95 -12.64
CA TYR A 117 17.28 3.99 -12.47
C TYR A 117 17.35 3.00 -13.63
N VAL A 118 16.20 2.41 -13.98
CA VAL A 118 16.11 1.41 -15.06
C VAL A 118 16.49 2.03 -16.42
N GLY A 119 16.03 3.25 -16.69
CA GLY A 119 16.36 4.00 -17.91
C GLY A 119 17.84 4.38 -17.98
N LEU A 120 18.43 4.85 -16.88
CA LEU A 120 19.87 5.16 -16.81
C LEU A 120 20.73 3.91 -17.00
N LEU A 121 20.31 2.76 -16.44
CA LEU A 121 20.99 1.49 -16.62
C LEU A 121 20.97 1.02 -18.09
N GLU A 122 19.82 1.15 -18.77
CA GLU A 122 19.69 0.84 -20.20
C GLU A 122 20.50 1.83 -21.07
N LEU A 123 20.52 3.12 -20.74
CA LEU A 123 21.34 4.12 -21.42
C LEU A 123 22.85 3.83 -21.29
N TYR A 124 23.28 3.34 -20.14
CA TYR A 124 24.66 2.95 -19.90
C TYR A 124 25.04 1.72 -20.74
N GLN A 125 24.15 0.73 -20.86
CA GLN A 125 24.39 -0.53 -21.57
C GLN A 125 24.17 -0.46 -23.09
N SER A 126 23.27 0.42 -23.54
CA SER A 126 22.91 0.54 -24.95
C SER A 126 23.98 1.26 -25.77
N ARG A 127 24.23 0.73 -26.97
CA ARG A 127 25.09 1.38 -27.98
C ARG A 127 24.35 2.52 -28.70
N ASP A 128 23.05 2.36 -28.93
CA ASP A 128 22.21 3.30 -29.70
C ASP A 128 21.44 4.28 -28.80
N ARG A 129 22.17 5.08 -28.01
CA ARG A 129 21.60 5.97 -26.99
C ARG A 129 20.63 6.99 -27.56
N LEU A 130 20.97 7.62 -28.68
CA LEU A 130 20.14 8.65 -29.32
C LEU A 130 18.84 8.06 -29.86
N THR A 131 18.93 6.90 -30.51
CA THR A 131 17.77 6.16 -31.01
C THR A 131 16.80 5.82 -29.89
N PHE A 132 17.32 5.31 -28.76
CA PHE A 132 16.50 4.99 -27.59
C PHE A 132 15.76 6.23 -27.04
N ILE A 133 16.46 7.36 -26.87
CA ILE A 133 15.86 8.58 -26.33
C ILE A 133 14.83 9.18 -27.29
N PHE A 134 15.22 9.42 -28.54
CA PHE A 134 14.39 10.19 -29.48
C PHE A 134 13.31 9.36 -30.18
N LEU A 135 13.55 8.06 -30.43
CA LEU A 135 12.62 7.21 -31.20
C LEU A 135 11.80 6.25 -30.33
N GLU A 136 12.15 6.07 -29.05
CA GLU A 136 11.38 5.20 -28.14
C GLU A 136 10.84 5.98 -26.94
N VAL A 137 11.70 6.60 -26.13
CA VAL A 137 11.29 7.29 -24.90
C VAL A 137 10.41 8.51 -25.19
N THR A 138 10.86 9.39 -26.09
CA THR A 138 10.16 10.64 -26.42
C THR A 138 8.75 10.41 -26.99
N PRO A 139 8.54 9.58 -28.04
CA PRO A 139 7.20 9.39 -28.59
C PRO A 139 6.24 8.71 -27.62
N ILE A 140 6.69 7.69 -26.88
CA ILE A 140 5.85 7.01 -25.88
C ILE A 140 5.47 7.99 -24.76
N GLY A 141 6.45 8.77 -24.27
CA GLY A 141 6.21 9.79 -23.24
C GLY A 141 5.21 10.85 -23.69
N ILE A 142 5.35 11.38 -24.92
CA ILE A 142 4.41 12.37 -25.48
C ILE A 142 3.00 11.81 -25.57
N ILE A 143 2.84 10.57 -26.07
CA ILE A 143 1.52 9.93 -26.20
C ILE A 143 0.86 9.81 -24.83
N VAL A 144 1.58 9.28 -23.83
CA VAL A 144 1.02 9.10 -22.48
C VAL A 144 0.68 10.44 -21.85
N LEU A 145 1.56 11.45 -21.94
CA LEU A 145 1.29 12.79 -21.42
C LEU A 145 0.12 13.48 -22.11
N ALA A 146 -0.05 13.28 -23.42
CA ALA A 146 -1.19 13.81 -24.17
C ALA A 146 -2.50 13.17 -23.70
N VAL A 147 -2.52 11.84 -23.53
CA VAL A 147 -3.69 11.11 -23.02
C VAL A 147 -4.02 11.54 -21.60
N THR A 148 -3.04 11.63 -20.69
CA THR A 148 -3.30 12.07 -19.31
C THR A 148 -3.78 13.52 -19.25
N SER A 149 -3.18 14.42 -20.03
CA SER A 149 -3.60 15.82 -20.08
C SER A 149 -5.03 15.98 -20.63
N LEU A 150 -5.43 15.14 -21.60
CA LEU A 150 -6.79 15.13 -22.09
C LEU A 150 -7.77 14.61 -21.03
N LEU A 151 -7.41 13.56 -20.30
CA LEU A 151 -8.22 13.05 -19.19
C LEU A 151 -8.34 14.09 -18.07
N ASP A 152 -7.24 14.74 -17.69
CA ASP A 152 -7.23 15.82 -16.71
C ASP A 152 -8.15 16.96 -17.15
N ARG A 153 -8.08 17.36 -18.43
CA ARG A 153 -8.98 18.38 -19.00
C ARG A 153 -10.45 17.98 -18.93
N LEU A 154 -10.77 16.71 -19.20
CA LEU A 154 -12.14 16.21 -19.13
C LEU A 154 -12.68 16.21 -17.69
N MET A 155 -11.84 15.84 -16.71
CA MET A 155 -12.23 15.73 -15.31
C MET A 155 -12.29 17.09 -14.61
N TYR A 156 -11.25 17.91 -14.76
CA TYR A 156 -11.14 19.22 -14.09
C TYR A 156 -11.79 20.37 -14.87
N LYS A 157 -12.25 20.12 -16.10
CA LYS A 157 -12.81 21.12 -17.05
C LYS A 157 -11.85 22.27 -17.40
N THR A 158 -10.61 22.21 -16.92
CA THR A 158 -9.55 23.21 -17.03
C THR A 158 -8.27 22.50 -17.47
N TRP A 159 -7.38 23.20 -18.18
CA TRP A 159 -6.09 22.62 -18.54
C TRP A 159 -5.19 22.65 -17.31
N ILE A 160 -5.01 21.50 -16.69
CA ILE A 160 -4.18 21.32 -15.50
C ILE A 160 -3.16 20.24 -15.83
N PHE A 161 -1.88 20.53 -15.57
CA PHE A 161 -0.83 19.55 -15.67
C PHE A 161 -0.57 18.95 -14.29
N VAL A 162 -1.28 17.88 -13.96
CA VAL A 162 -1.28 17.25 -12.63
C VAL A 162 0.13 16.84 -12.15
N PRO A 163 1.02 16.27 -12.99
CA PRO A 163 2.36 15.88 -12.53
C PRO A 163 3.22 17.06 -12.03
N LEU A 164 3.10 18.25 -12.63
CA LEU A 164 3.83 19.44 -12.15
C LEU A 164 3.25 19.95 -10.83
N ASN A 165 1.93 19.95 -10.68
CA ASN A 165 1.29 20.32 -9.41
C ASN A 165 1.66 19.34 -8.30
N PHE A 166 1.72 18.05 -8.62
CA PHE A 166 2.20 17.02 -7.71
C PHE A 166 3.64 17.30 -7.25
N LEU A 167 4.55 17.60 -8.19
CA LEU A 167 5.93 17.95 -7.88
C LEU A 167 6.01 19.20 -7.01
N LYS A 168 5.24 20.24 -7.36
CA LYS A 168 5.18 21.50 -6.60
C LYS A 168 4.72 21.26 -5.16
N PHE A 169 3.64 20.51 -4.96
CA PHE A 169 3.07 20.27 -3.64
C PHE A 169 3.97 19.37 -2.77
N ASN A 170 4.42 18.23 -3.31
CA ASN A 170 5.11 17.21 -2.52
C ASN A 170 6.60 17.49 -2.32
N PHE A 171 7.28 18.12 -3.29
CA PHE A 171 8.73 18.31 -3.23
C PHE A 171 9.14 19.77 -3.03
N LEU A 172 8.45 20.73 -3.66
CA LEU A 172 8.85 22.14 -3.63
C LEU A 172 8.21 22.95 -2.49
N SER A 173 7.03 22.53 -2.01
CA SER A 173 6.24 23.30 -1.03
C SER A 173 6.16 22.62 0.34
N SER A 174 6.90 21.52 0.58
CA SER A 174 6.85 20.72 1.82
C SER A 174 5.44 20.29 2.25
N GLY A 175 4.46 20.24 1.33
CA GLY A 175 3.07 19.91 1.65
C GLY A 175 2.90 18.50 2.21
N GLY A 176 3.81 17.59 1.85
CA GLY A 176 3.84 16.23 2.42
C GLY A 176 4.20 16.22 3.91
N ASP A 177 5.03 17.16 4.38
CA ASP A 177 5.49 17.21 5.76
C ASP A 177 4.34 17.51 6.75
N TYR A 178 3.23 18.06 6.25
CA TYR A 178 1.97 18.25 6.98
C TYR A 178 1.46 16.95 7.62
N TYR A 179 1.65 15.81 6.93
CA TYR A 179 1.18 14.50 7.38
C TYR A 179 2.19 13.78 8.30
N GLY A 180 3.15 14.52 8.86
CA GLY A 180 4.18 14.00 9.74
C GLY A 180 5.46 13.63 9.00
N THR A 181 6.58 13.65 9.72
CA THR A 181 7.92 13.38 9.18
C THR A 181 8.63 12.29 9.95
N HIS A 182 9.47 11.54 9.23
CA HIS A 182 10.32 10.51 9.80
C HIS A 182 11.79 10.79 9.49
N LYS A 183 12.69 10.34 10.37
CA LYS A 183 14.15 10.48 10.17
C LYS A 183 14.62 9.81 8.87
N TRP A 184 15.72 10.27 8.29
CA TRP A 184 16.23 9.78 7.00
C TRP A 184 16.48 8.26 6.98
N HIS A 185 16.96 7.70 8.09
CA HIS A 185 17.28 6.27 8.21
C HIS A 185 16.03 5.38 8.39
N TRP A 186 14.83 5.96 8.51
CA TRP A 186 13.62 5.23 8.90
C TRP A 186 13.34 4.03 8.00
N TYR A 187 13.47 4.16 6.66
CA TYR A 187 13.29 3.02 5.76
C TYR A 187 14.29 1.89 6.01
N PHE A 188 15.55 2.21 6.35
CA PHE A 188 16.59 1.21 6.60
C PHE A 188 16.50 0.57 7.98
N THR A 189 16.02 1.29 8.98
CA THR A 189 15.95 0.79 10.37
C THR A 189 14.61 0.18 10.73
N GLN A 190 13.51 0.71 10.19
CA GLN A 190 12.14 0.36 10.58
C GLN A 190 11.23 0.10 9.38
N GLY A 191 11.08 1.07 8.47
CA GLY A 191 10.08 1.02 7.40
C GLY A 191 10.17 -0.23 6.53
N PHE A 192 11.23 -0.35 5.73
CA PHE A 192 11.40 -1.45 4.80
C PHE A 192 11.75 -2.76 5.54
N THR A 193 12.51 -2.69 6.63
CA THR A 193 12.86 -3.87 7.44
C THR A 193 11.64 -4.55 8.05
N VAL A 194 10.65 -3.79 8.51
CA VAL A 194 9.37 -4.33 9.01
C VAL A 194 8.52 -4.93 7.88
N MET A 195 8.54 -4.36 6.67
CA MET A 195 7.86 -4.95 5.52
C MET A 195 8.45 -6.32 5.13
N VAL A 196 9.78 -6.43 5.10
CA VAL A 196 10.48 -7.70 4.81
C VAL A 196 10.36 -8.68 5.98
N PHE A 197 10.35 -8.18 7.22
CA PHE A 197 10.14 -8.94 8.46
C PHE A 197 11.11 -10.12 8.59
N THR A 198 10.62 -11.32 8.91
CA THR A 198 11.44 -12.52 9.10
C THR A 198 12.10 -13.05 7.84
N PHE A 199 11.76 -12.50 6.65
CA PHE A 199 12.49 -12.77 5.42
C PHE A 199 13.81 -12.00 5.32
N LEU A 200 14.06 -11.02 6.19
CA LEU A 200 15.22 -10.13 6.12
C LEU A 200 16.57 -10.88 6.11
N PRO A 201 16.87 -11.83 7.01
CA PRO A 201 18.13 -12.58 6.95
C PRO A 201 18.30 -13.36 5.63
N PHE A 202 17.22 -13.94 5.11
CA PHE A 202 17.24 -14.65 3.82
C PHE A 202 17.44 -13.70 2.64
N SER A 203 16.86 -12.50 2.70
CA SER A 203 17.03 -11.46 1.68
C SER A 203 18.48 -10.98 1.65
N MET A 204 19.07 -10.67 2.81
CA MET A 204 20.47 -10.28 2.93
C MET A 204 21.41 -11.37 2.41
N ALA A 205 21.23 -12.63 2.86
CA ALA A 205 22.01 -13.76 2.37
C ALA A 205 21.88 -13.93 0.84
N GLY A 206 20.69 -13.67 0.28
CA GLY A 206 20.42 -13.81 -1.14
C GLY A 206 21.08 -12.72 -1.98
N ILE A 207 21.16 -11.50 -1.45
CA ILE A 207 21.89 -10.39 -2.07
C ILE A 207 23.36 -10.79 -2.27
N PHE A 208 24.00 -11.31 -1.22
CA PHE A 208 25.40 -11.75 -1.28
C PHE A 208 25.60 -12.96 -2.22
N GLN A 209 24.62 -13.84 -2.35
CA GLN A 209 24.69 -15.03 -3.22
C GLN A 209 24.45 -14.71 -4.71
N SER A 210 23.50 -13.82 -5.01
CA SER A 210 22.95 -13.64 -6.36
C SER A 210 23.92 -13.03 -7.38
N LYS A 211 24.93 -12.26 -6.92
CA LYS A 211 25.81 -11.42 -7.76
C LYS A 211 25.07 -10.43 -8.70
N GLN A 212 23.73 -10.31 -8.60
CA GLN A 212 22.89 -9.45 -9.43
C GLN A 212 22.85 -8.02 -8.87
N TRP A 213 23.94 -7.27 -9.08
CA TRP A 213 24.07 -5.89 -8.59
C TRP A 213 22.99 -4.95 -9.15
N LYS A 214 22.45 -5.23 -10.34
CA LYS A 214 21.42 -4.40 -10.99
C LYS A 214 20.14 -4.32 -10.17
N LEU A 215 19.65 -5.45 -9.64
CA LEU A 215 18.43 -5.52 -8.82
C LEU A 215 18.67 -4.96 -7.41
N PHE A 216 19.81 -5.29 -6.81
CA PHE A 216 20.20 -4.72 -5.52
C PHE A 216 20.35 -3.19 -5.61
N GLY A 217 20.98 -2.70 -6.67
CA GLY A 217 21.14 -1.27 -6.94
C GLY A 217 19.80 -0.56 -7.15
N LEU A 218 18.82 -1.19 -7.82
CA LEU A 218 17.47 -0.63 -7.95
C LEU A 218 16.80 -0.49 -6.58
N MET A 219 16.84 -1.54 -5.76
CA MET A 219 16.29 -1.50 -4.40
C MET A 219 16.98 -0.42 -3.55
N ALA A 220 18.31 -0.36 -3.54
CA ALA A 220 19.07 0.63 -2.80
C ALA A 220 18.79 2.06 -3.29
N TRP A 221 18.69 2.27 -4.61
CA TRP A 221 18.37 3.56 -5.22
C TRP A 221 17.00 4.08 -4.76
N VAL A 222 15.97 3.25 -4.85
CA VAL A 222 14.62 3.61 -4.43
C VAL A 222 14.58 3.95 -2.95
N LEU A 223 15.15 3.08 -2.09
CA LEU A 223 15.17 3.33 -0.64
C LEU A 223 15.94 4.61 -0.29
N ALA A 224 17.07 4.86 -0.93
CA ALA A 224 17.87 6.06 -0.68
C ALA A 224 17.12 7.36 -1.05
N LEU A 225 16.47 7.41 -2.22
CA LEU A 225 15.75 8.60 -2.65
C LEU A 225 14.48 8.87 -1.83
N TYR A 226 13.72 7.82 -1.51
CA TYR A 226 12.57 7.97 -0.59
C TYR A 226 13.01 8.33 0.84
N SER A 227 14.22 7.94 1.26
CA SER A 227 14.78 8.31 2.56
C SER A 227 15.07 9.81 2.71
N VAL A 228 15.32 10.52 1.60
CA VAL A 228 15.54 11.99 1.59
C VAL A 228 14.25 12.75 1.90
N LEU A 229 13.08 12.20 1.57
CA LEU A 229 11.79 12.85 1.76
C LEU A 229 11.41 12.91 3.24
N GLY A 230 10.87 14.04 3.72
CA GLY A 230 10.46 14.21 5.11
C GLY A 230 9.35 13.24 5.50
N HIS A 231 8.23 13.30 4.77
CA HIS A 231 7.12 12.36 4.90
C HIS A 231 7.43 11.00 4.29
N LYS A 232 7.16 9.94 5.06
CA LYS A 232 7.44 8.55 4.68
C LYS A 232 6.27 7.66 5.06
N GLU A 233 5.95 6.72 4.19
CA GLU A 233 4.98 5.67 4.44
C GLU A 233 5.53 4.32 3.99
N PHE A 234 5.09 3.24 4.63
CA PHE A 234 5.46 1.87 4.24
C PHE A 234 5.11 1.57 2.78
N ARG A 235 3.93 2.00 2.32
CA ARG A 235 3.43 1.68 0.97
C ARG A 235 4.21 2.36 -0.17
N PHE A 236 4.95 3.44 0.08
CA PHE A 236 5.71 4.14 -0.97
C PHE A 236 6.84 3.28 -1.56
N VAL A 237 7.42 2.39 -0.75
CA VAL A 237 8.51 1.49 -1.17
C VAL A 237 8.01 0.07 -1.46
N LEU A 238 6.69 -0.14 -1.52
CA LEU A 238 6.08 -1.41 -1.90
C LEU A 238 6.60 -1.95 -3.25
N PRO A 239 6.87 -1.13 -4.29
CA PRO A 239 7.35 -1.63 -5.58
C PRO A 239 8.67 -2.41 -5.55
N VAL A 240 9.51 -2.18 -4.53
CA VAL A 240 10.79 -2.89 -4.36
C VAL A 240 10.73 -4.05 -3.36
N LEU A 241 9.61 -4.24 -2.65
CA LEU A 241 9.42 -5.38 -1.76
C LEU A 241 9.51 -6.73 -2.49
N PRO A 242 8.88 -6.93 -3.68
CA PRO A 242 9.05 -8.18 -4.42
C PRO A 242 10.51 -8.49 -4.77
N ILE A 243 11.33 -7.48 -5.04
CA ILE A 243 12.76 -7.64 -5.35
C ILE A 243 13.51 -8.15 -4.09
N ALA A 244 13.22 -7.61 -2.92
CA ALA A 244 13.78 -8.13 -1.67
C ALA A 244 13.40 -9.59 -1.42
N LEU A 245 12.15 -9.97 -1.74
CA LEU A 245 11.65 -11.34 -1.59
C LEU A 245 12.21 -12.30 -2.66
N MET A 246 12.60 -11.79 -3.85
CA MET A 246 13.37 -12.57 -4.82
C MET A 246 14.71 -13.01 -4.23
N PHE A 247 15.43 -12.13 -3.54
CA PHE A 247 16.67 -12.51 -2.85
C PHE A 247 16.42 -13.54 -1.74
N SER A 248 15.32 -13.43 -0.99
CA SER A 248 14.94 -14.47 -0.02
C SER A 248 14.70 -15.82 -0.71
N GLY A 249 14.07 -15.82 -1.89
CA GLY A 249 13.86 -17.02 -2.71
C GLY A 249 15.16 -17.69 -3.16
N ILE A 250 16.20 -16.91 -3.50
CA ILE A 250 17.53 -17.42 -3.83
C ILE A 250 18.13 -18.18 -2.64
N SER A 251 18.10 -17.58 -1.45
CA SER A 251 18.65 -18.22 -0.25
C SER A 251 17.95 -19.53 0.11
N LEU A 252 16.63 -19.59 -0.03
CA LEU A 252 15.86 -20.81 0.23
C LEU A 252 16.18 -21.90 -0.82
N ALA A 253 16.26 -21.53 -2.10
CA ALA A 253 16.65 -22.46 -3.17
C ALA A 253 18.07 -23.02 -2.97
N SER A 254 19.01 -22.17 -2.55
CA SER A 254 20.38 -22.59 -2.22
C SER A 254 20.40 -23.53 -1.01
N LEU A 255 19.64 -23.22 0.05
CA LEU A 255 19.52 -24.10 1.22
C LEU A 255 18.92 -25.46 0.85
N GLU A 256 17.95 -25.49 -0.07
CA GLU A 256 17.36 -26.73 -0.59
C GLU A 256 18.38 -27.56 -1.36
N SER A 257 19.14 -26.92 -2.24
CA SER A 257 20.18 -27.61 -3.01
C SER A 257 21.26 -28.24 -2.11
N LEU A 258 21.62 -27.57 -1.00
CA LEU A 258 22.58 -28.10 -0.02
C LEU A 258 22.01 -29.32 0.71
N CYS A 259 20.75 -29.27 1.16
CA CYS A 259 20.09 -30.42 1.78
C CYS A 259 19.95 -31.62 0.81
N ASP A 260 19.68 -31.36 -0.47
CA ASP A 260 19.63 -32.40 -1.50
C ASP A 260 20.98 -33.09 -1.70
N LEU A 261 22.08 -32.33 -1.67
CA LEU A 261 23.45 -32.86 -1.79
C LEU A 261 23.86 -33.68 -0.56
N ASP A 262 23.56 -33.20 0.64
CA ASP A 262 23.84 -33.92 1.89
C ASP A 262 23.10 -35.25 1.94
N ARG A 263 21.82 -35.27 1.52
CA ARG A 263 21.02 -36.50 1.44
C ARG A 263 21.57 -37.51 0.42
N LYS A 264 22.19 -37.04 -0.66
CA LYS A 264 22.82 -37.92 -1.67
C LYS A 264 24.18 -38.47 -1.22
N ARG A 265 24.91 -37.76 -0.35
CA ARG A 265 26.21 -38.19 0.19
C ARG A 265 26.09 -39.13 1.40
N GLY A 266 25.00 -39.04 2.17
CA GLY A 266 24.75 -39.90 3.32
C GLY A 266 24.15 -41.27 2.94
N SER A 267 24.99 -42.30 2.87
CA SER A 267 24.53 -43.70 2.85
C SER A 267 24.06 -44.12 4.25
N SER A 268 22.83 -44.61 4.36
CA SER A 268 22.39 -45.65 5.31
C SER A 268 22.99 -45.64 6.73
N SER A 269 22.62 -44.72 7.62
CA SER A 269 22.67 -44.98 9.08
C SER A 269 21.84 -43.95 9.85
N HIS A 270 20.93 -44.43 10.70
CA HIS A 270 20.05 -43.69 11.62
C HIS A 270 19.08 -42.64 11.01
N ARG A 271 17.87 -43.10 10.67
CA ARG A 271 16.67 -42.25 10.46
C ARG A 271 16.25 -41.60 11.79
N SER A 272 16.89 -40.52 12.20
CA SER A 272 16.22 -39.53 13.05
C SER A 272 15.36 -38.64 12.15
N LYS A 273 14.08 -38.48 12.49
CA LYS A 273 13.08 -37.65 11.78
C LYS A 273 13.35 -36.15 11.96
N CYS A 274 14.60 -35.70 11.84
CA CYS A 274 14.92 -34.28 11.96
C CYS A 274 14.46 -33.58 10.65
N PRO A 275 13.65 -32.51 10.73
CA PRO A 275 13.27 -31.77 9.53
C PRO A 275 14.50 -31.19 8.84
N SER A 276 14.48 -31.14 7.50
CA SER A 276 15.58 -30.50 6.77
C SER A 276 15.68 -29.02 7.14
N LYS A 277 16.88 -28.42 7.00
CA LYS A 277 17.09 -27.00 7.33
C LYS A 277 16.10 -26.09 6.58
N VAL A 278 15.75 -26.44 5.33
CA VAL A 278 14.71 -25.76 4.54
C VAL A 278 13.32 -25.92 5.16
N GLN A 279 12.93 -27.11 5.59
CA GLN A 279 11.63 -27.31 6.24
C GLN A 279 11.51 -26.46 7.50
N LEU A 280 12.57 -26.41 8.31
CA LEU A 280 12.58 -25.56 9.51
C LEU A 280 12.47 -24.07 9.15
N ALA A 281 13.22 -23.61 8.14
CA ALA A 281 13.13 -22.23 7.64
C ALA A 281 11.71 -21.89 7.12
N THR A 282 11.12 -22.78 6.32
CA THR A 282 9.77 -22.64 5.78
C THR A 282 8.72 -22.58 6.90
N VAL A 283 8.77 -23.49 7.87
CA VAL A 283 7.86 -23.47 9.02
C VAL A 283 8.03 -22.19 9.83
N PHE A 284 9.27 -21.75 10.08
CA PHE A 284 9.54 -20.49 10.77
C PHE A 284 8.93 -19.28 10.04
N LEU A 285 9.10 -19.19 8.72
CA LEU A 285 8.54 -18.11 7.91
C LEU A 285 7.01 -18.11 7.92
N LEU A 286 6.39 -19.29 7.83
CA LEU A 286 4.94 -19.44 7.89
C LEU A 286 4.38 -19.03 9.27
N VAL A 287 4.96 -19.56 10.35
CA VAL A 287 4.52 -19.30 11.73
C VAL A 287 4.66 -17.83 12.12
N THR A 288 5.65 -17.13 11.56
CA THR A 288 5.85 -15.70 11.86
C THR A 288 5.01 -14.79 10.98
N ASN A 289 4.86 -15.07 9.68
CA ASN A 289 4.15 -14.17 8.78
C ASN A 289 2.63 -14.41 8.72
N ILE A 290 2.14 -15.65 8.77
CA ILE A 290 0.71 -15.93 8.62
C ILE A 290 -0.12 -15.30 9.76
N PRO A 291 0.23 -15.48 11.05
CA PRO A 291 -0.53 -14.85 12.12
C PRO A 291 -0.52 -13.32 12.03
N MET A 292 0.64 -12.73 11.67
CA MET A 292 0.77 -11.30 11.46
C MET A 292 -0.12 -10.81 10.30
N ALA A 293 -0.10 -11.53 9.17
CA ALA A 293 -0.91 -11.22 7.99
C ALA A 293 -2.41 -11.27 8.32
N LEU A 294 -2.86 -12.34 8.98
CA LEU A 294 -4.25 -12.53 9.36
C LEU A 294 -4.71 -11.49 10.37
N TYR A 295 -3.90 -11.21 11.40
CA TYR A 295 -4.21 -10.20 12.40
C TYR A 295 -4.35 -8.81 11.77
N MET A 296 -3.36 -8.39 10.96
CA MET A 296 -3.38 -7.07 10.33
C MET A 296 -4.51 -6.94 9.31
N SER A 297 -4.90 -8.02 8.65
CA SER A 297 -5.94 -7.99 7.62
C SER A 297 -7.37 -8.12 8.17
N LEU A 298 -7.57 -8.82 9.30
CA LEU A 298 -8.90 -9.19 9.80
C LEU A 298 -9.28 -8.55 11.13
N VAL A 299 -8.30 -8.12 11.93
CA VAL A 299 -8.53 -7.68 13.31
C VAL A 299 -8.12 -6.22 13.50
N HIS A 300 -6.91 -5.85 13.07
CA HIS A 300 -6.40 -4.51 13.28
C HIS A 300 -7.19 -3.46 12.50
N GLN A 301 -7.59 -2.39 13.18
CA GLN A 301 -8.37 -1.25 12.66
C GLN A 301 -9.72 -1.62 12.02
N ARG A 302 -10.30 -2.78 12.34
CA ARG A 302 -11.57 -3.23 11.72
C ARG A 302 -12.78 -2.34 12.07
N GLY A 303 -12.74 -1.65 13.21
CA GLY A 303 -13.89 -0.95 13.77
C GLY A 303 -14.46 0.15 12.86
N SER A 304 -13.62 0.81 12.06
CA SER A 304 -14.07 1.86 11.14
C SER A 304 -14.87 1.27 9.96
N GLU A 305 -14.55 0.06 9.51
CA GLU A 305 -15.32 -0.65 8.49
C GLU A 305 -16.60 -1.26 9.08
N ASP A 306 -16.51 -1.87 10.27
CA ASP A 306 -17.65 -2.50 10.95
C ASP A 306 -18.77 -1.48 11.26
N VAL A 307 -18.40 -0.29 11.73
CA VAL A 307 -19.36 0.80 11.97
C VAL A 307 -20.06 1.23 10.69
N MET A 308 -19.33 1.40 9.59
CA MET A 308 -19.94 1.80 8.32
C MET A 308 -20.83 0.70 7.74
N ASN A 309 -20.45 -0.57 7.91
CA ASN A 309 -21.29 -1.71 7.53
C ASN A 309 -22.58 -1.76 8.35
N PHE A 310 -22.52 -1.42 9.64
CA PHE A 310 -23.69 -1.32 10.51
C PHE A 310 -24.59 -0.16 10.10
N LEU A 311 -24.04 1.05 9.96
CA LEU A 311 -24.78 2.24 9.54
C LEU A 311 -25.42 2.06 8.15
N ALA A 312 -24.72 1.38 7.23
CA ALA A 312 -25.27 1.04 5.92
C ALA A 312 -26.53 0.17 6.06
N ARG A 313 -26.55 -0.83 6.96
CA ARG A 313 -27.74 -1.66 7.21
C ARG A 313 -28.86 -0.87 7.88
N GLU A 314 -28.56 -0.12 8.92
CA GLU A 314 -29.55 0.71 9.63
C GLU A 314 -30.16 1.79 8.73
N SER A 315 -29.39 2.30 7.76
CA SER A 315 -29.90 3.23 6.75
C SER A 315 -30.90 2.58 5.78
N LEU A 316 -30.81 1.27 5.53
CA LEU A 316 -31.81 0.55 4.71
C LEU A 316 -33.16 0.50 5.41
N ASP A 317 -33.14 0.42 6.73
CA ASP A 317 -34.35 0.40 7.56
C ASP A 317 -34.89 1.81 7.85
N GLY A 318 -34.29 2.86 7.29
CA GLY A 318 -34.70 4.25 7.48
C GLY A 318 -34.41 4.82 8.88
N ARG A 319 -33.61 4.12 9.69
CA ARG A 319 -33.29 4.52 11.08
C ARG A 319 -32.20 5.59 11.16
N VAL A 320 -31.38 5.72 10.11
CA VAL A 320 -30.29 6.72 10.02
C VAL A 320 -30.71 7.86 9.10
N LYS A 321 -30.74 9.10 9.61
CA LYS A 321 -31.10 10.30 8.85
C LYS A 321 -29.89 11.18 8.51
N SER A 322 -28.96 11.32 9.45
CA SER A 322 -27.74 12.14 9.33
C SER A 322 -26.64 11.62 10.25
N ILE A 323 -25.37 11.71 9.82
CA ILE A 323 -24.23 11.14 10.55
C ILE A 323 -23.13 12.19 10.74
N LEU A 324 -22.70 12.39 11.98
CA LEU A 324 -21.55 13.22 12.33
C LEU A 324 -20.38 12.34 12.77
N PHE A 325 -19.23 12.49 12.13
CA PHE A 325 -18.00 11.80 12.48
C PHE A 325 -17.10 12.76 13.28
N LEU A 326 -16.99 12.53 14.59
CA LEU A 326 -16.09 13.22 15.52
C LEU A 326 -14.83 12.36 15.72
N MET A 327 -14.08 12.21 14.64
CA MET A 327 -12.88 11.40 14.57
C MET A 327 -11.96 11.98 13.48
N PRO A 328 -10.67 11.58 13.45
CA PRO A 328 -9.75 11.99 12.40
C PRO A 328 -10.35 11.88 11.00
N CYS A 329 -10.02 12.85 10.15
CA CYS A 329 -10.46 12.84 8.75
C CYS A 329 -10.03 11.53 8.06
N HIS A 330 -10.85 11.07 7.11
CA HIS A 330 -10.62 9.82 6.36
C HIS A 330 -10.48 8.54 7.21
N ALA A 331 -10.87 8.56 8.49
CA ALA A 331 -10.83 7.37 9.35
C ALA A 331 -11.84 6.28 8.94
N THR A 332 -12.89 6.62 8.17
CA THR A 332 -13.92 5.68 7.70
C THR A 332 -14.07 5.70 6.18
N PRO A 333 -14.52 4.59 5.56
CA PRO A 333 -14.75 4.50 4.11
C PRO A 333 -15.95 5.33 3.60
N TYR A 334 -16.72 5.95 4.50
CA TYR A 334 -17.73 6.94 4.15
C TYR A 334 -18.73 6.43 3.08
N TYR A 335 -19.01 7.22 2.03
CA TYR A 335 -19.96 6.83 0.97
C TYR A 335 -19.59 5.55 0.21
N SER A 336 -18.31 5.12 0.21
CA SER A 336 -17.92 3.89 -0.51
C SER A 336 -18.50 2.63 0.11
N THR A 337 -18.87 2.67 1.39
CA THR A 337 -19.54 1.56 2.09
C THR A 337 -21.03 1.85 2.30
N LEU A 338 -21.39 3.10 2.60
CA LEU A 338 -22.78 3.47 2.86
C LEU A 338 -23.68 3.33 1.62
N HIS A 339 -23.19 3.75 0.45
CA HIS A 339 -23.91 3.75 -0.84
C HIS A 339 -25.35 4.35 -0.77
N ARG A 340 -25.57 5.32 0.13
CA ARG A 340 -26.83 6.06 0.28
C ARG A 340 -26.54 7.55 0.35
N ASN A 341 -27.42 8.34 -0.26
CA ASN A 341 -27.34 9.80 -0.22
C ASN A 341 -27.96 10.31 1.08
N LEU A 342 -27.19 10.26 2.16
CA LEU A 342 -27.54 10.83 3.46
C LEU A 342 -26.55 11.95 3.80
N PRO A 343 -26.99 13.03 4.46
CA PRO A 343 -26.09 14.07 4.95
C PRO A 343 -25.13 13.45 5.97
N MET A 344 -23.84 13.52 5.64
CA MET A 344 -22.76 13.12 6.51
C MET A 344 -21.76 14.26 6.64
N ARG A 345 -21.16 14.43 7.81
CA ARG A 345 -20.09 15.42 8.04
C ARG A 345 -18.94 14.76 8.79
N PHE A 346 -17.72 14.97 8.33
CA PHE A 346 -16.49 14.63 9.04
C PHE A 346 -15.69 15.92 9.29
N LEU A 347 -14.71 15.85 10.18
CA LEU A 347 -13.84 16.98 10.52
C LEU A 347 -12.90 17.29 9.35
N ASP A 348 -12.87 18.53 8.89
CA ASP A 348 -12.00 18.96 7.81
C ASP A 348 -10.52 18.89 8.22
N CYS A 349 -9.70 18.39 7.32
CA CYS A 349 -8.24 18.32 7.45
C CYS A 349 -7.54 18.79 6.18
N SER A 350 -8.23 19.60 5.38
CA SER A 350 -7.67 20.22 4.20
C SER A 350 -6.48 21.09 4.61
N PRO A 351 -5.30 20.92 3.99
CA PRO A 351 -4.13 21.72 4.34
C PRO A 351 -4.42 23.20 4.02
N GLY A 352 -4.29 24.07 5.03
CA GLY A 352 -4.52 25.51 4.88
C GLY A 352 -3.38 26.22 4.15
N ASP A 353 -3.66 27.43 3.65
CA ASP A 353 -2.67 28.26 2.93
C ASP A 353 -1.50 28.74 3.82
N LYS A 354 -1.64 28.67 5.15
CA LYS A 354 -0.62 29.09 6.13
C LYS A 354 -0.22 27.91 7.00
N ASN A 355 1.05 27.52 6.90
CA ASN A 355 1.66 26.52 7.77
C ASN A 355 1.48 26.92 9.25
N GLY A 356 0.94 26.02 10.07
CA GLY A 356 0.86 26.17 11.52
C GLY A 356 -0.49 26.58 12.10
N ILE A 357 -1.53 26.83 11.29
CA ILE A 357 -2.90 26.94 11.78
C ILE A 357 -3.48 25.51 11.89
N PRO A 358 -3.92 25.06 13.08
CA PRO A 358 -4.49 23.73 13.24
C PRO A 358 -5.80 23.61 12.46
N ASP A 359 -5.97 22.50 11.76
CA ASP A 359 -7.21 22.19 11.03
C ASP A 359 -8.37 21.85 11.98
N GLU A 360 -9.57 21.62 11.44
CA GLU A 360 -10.75 21.29 12.24
C GLU A 360 -10.55 19.99 13.04
N SER A 361 -9.90 18.99 12.44
CA SER A 361 -9.54 17.73 13.10
C SER A 361 -8.54 17.94 14.24
N ASP A 362 -7.50 18.75 14.04
CA ASP A 362 -6.47 19.01 15.05
C ASP A 362 -7.03 19.82 16.24
N ARG A 363 -7.90 20.80 15.95
CA ARG A 363 -8.61 21.56 16.99
C ARG A 363 -9.48 20.64 17.84
N PHE A 364 -10.23 19.75 17.21
CA PHE A 364 -11.05 18.76 17.92
C PHE A 364 -10.21 17.83 18.79
N LEU A 365 -9.09 17.33 18.28
CA LEU A 365 -8.23 16.42 19.05
C LEU A 365 -7.52 17.11 20.21
N THR A 366 -7.29 18.42 20.12
CA THR A 366 -6.66 19.22 21.18
C THR A 366 -7.65 19.57 22.30
N ASP A 367 -8.87 19.99 21.95
CA ASP A 367 -9.94 20.31 22.90
C ASP A 367 -11.30 19.79 22.39
N PRO A 368 -11.62 18.51 22.64
CA PRO A 368 -12.86 17.90 22.15
C PRO A 368 -14.12 18.61 22.68
N VAL A 369 -14.11 18.99 23.96
CA VAL A 369 -15.29 19.56 24.64
C VAL A 369 -15.55 20.98 24.16
N GLY A 370 -14.51 21.83 24.11
CA GLY A 370 -14.63 23.20 23.60
C GLY A 370 -15.03 23.21 22.12
N PHE A 371 -14.42 22.34 21.32
CA PHE A 371 -14.75 22.22 19.90
C PHE A 371 -16.22 21.83 19.67
N VAL A 372 -16.70 20.78 20.35
CA VAL A 372 -18.10 20.34 20.20
C VAL A 372 -19.06 21.43 20.71
N SER A 373 -18.72 22.13 21.79
CA SER A 373 -19.54 23.24 22.31
C SER A 373 -19.69 24.40 21.32
N GLU A 374 -18.65 24.71 20.54
CA GLU A 374 -18.74 25.68 19.43
C GLU A 374 -19.56 25.12 18.27
N LEU A 375 -19.31 23.85 17.91
CA LEU A 375 -20.00 23.16 16.82
C LEU A 375 -21.52 23.16 17.02
N VAL A 376 -21.98 22.95 18.26
CA VAL A 376 -23.40 22.89 18.61
C VAL A 376 -24.16 24.19 18.33
N LYS A 377 -23.48 25.34 18.36
CA LYS A 377 -24.09 26.64 18.06
C LYS A 377 -24.50 26.78 16.59
N VAL A 378 -23.87 26.01 15.71
CA VAL A 378 -23.99 26.16 14.24
C VAL A 378 -24.48 24.86 13.57
N TRP A 379 -24.48 23.73 14.27
CA TRP A 379 -24.77 22.44 13.65
C TRP A 379 -26.25 22.21 13.35
N SER A 380 -26.52 21.43 12.30
CA SER A 380 -27.79 20.72 12.15
C SER A 380 -27.74 19.47 13.04
N LEU A 381 -28.73 19.29 13.92
CA LEU A 381 -28.77 18.18 14.87
C LEU A 381 -28.58 16.82 14.16
N PRO A 382 -27.49 16.08 14.43
CA PRO A 382 -27.24 14.80 13.78
C PRO A 382 -28.08 13.68 14.41
N SER A 383 -28.52 12.71 13.60
CA SER A 383 -29.21 11.52 14.14
C SER A 383 -28.25 10.55 14.82
N HIS A 384 -27.04 10.44 14.28
CA HIS A 384 -25.99 9.55 14.76
C HIS A 384 -24.65 10.29 14.87
N ILE A 385 -23.92 10.04 15.94
CA ILE A 385 -22.56 10.55 16.15
C ILE A 385 -21.62 9.34 16.25
N VAL A 386 -20.50 9.40 15.55
CA VAL A 386 -19.48 8.34 15.53
C VAL A 386 -18.15 8.92 15.98
N LEU A 387 -17.50 8.27 16.93
CA LEU A 387 -16.22 8.68 17.47
C LEU A 387 -15.42 7.50 18.02
N PHE A 388 -14.13 7.71 18.28
CA PHE A 388 -13.30 6.75 18.99
C PHE A 388 -13.51 6.85 20.51
N GLU A 389 -13.26 5.75 21.22
CA GLU A 389 -13.40 5.67 22.68
C GLU A 389 -12.53 6.68 23.44
N SER A 390 -11.34 7.01 22.92
CA SER A 390 -10.41 7.97 23.54
C SER A 390 -11.06 9.34 23.74
N GLU A 391 -11.74 9.84 22.72
CA GLU A 391 -12.42 11.13 22.69
C GLU A 391 -13.78 11.05 23.38
N GLU A 392 -14.45 9.88 23.30
CA GLU A 392 -15.71 9.61 24.00
C GLU A 392 -15.63 9.85 25.50
N ARG A 393 -14.52 9.48 26.15
CA ARG A 393 -14.33 9.65 27.59
C ARG A 393 -14.52 11.09 28.05
N GLN A 394 -14.21 12.06 27.20
CA GLN A 394 -14.34 13.50 27.49
C GLN A 394 -15.73 14.05 27.12
N LEU A 395 -16.42 13.42 26.16
CA LEU A 395 -17.69 13.90 25.60
C LEU A 395 -18.93 13.19 26.15
N LYS A 396 -18.76 12.17 26.98
CA LYS A 396 -19.89 11.36 27.49
C LYS A 396 -20.94 12.17 28.25
N GLU A 397 -20.50 13.08 29.13
CA GLU A 397 -21.41 13.98 29.86
C GLU A 397 -22.11 14.94 28.90
N PHE A 398 -21.36 15.51 27.95
CA PHE A 398 -21.90 16.39 26.92
C PHE A 398 -23.01 15.70 26.11
N PHE A 399 -22.79 14.47 25.66
CA PHE A 399 -23.79 13.71 24.91
C PHE A 399 -25.03 13.38 25.74
N THR A 400 -24.85 13.03 27.02
CA THR A 400 -25.98 12.77 27.92
C THR A 400 -26.85 14.02 28.11
N LEU A 401 -26.23 15.19 28.24
CA LEU A 401 -26.93 16.48 28.36
C LEU A 401 -27.71 16.87 27.09
N HIS A 402 -27.26 16.40 25.92
CA HIS A 402 -27.87 16.71 24.62
C HIS A 402 -28.72 15.56 24.07
N SER A 403 -29.23 14.68 24.95
CA SER A 403 -30.15 13.60 24.56
C SER A 403 -29.54 12.61 23.56
N PHE A 404 -28.24 12.30 23.69
CA PHE A 404 -27.59 11.24 22.94
C PHE A 404 -27.28 10.04 23.85
N ARG A 405 -27.59 8.83 23.37
CA ARG A 405 -27.27 7.56 24.06
C ARG A 405 -26.34 6.69 23.22
N GLU A 406 -25.45 5.95 23.88
CA GLU A 406 -24.64 4.91 23.23
C GLU A 406 -25.58 3.86 22.63
N MET A 407 -25.49 3.67 21.31
CA MET A 407 -26.24 2.65 20.59
C MET A 407 -25.41 1.36 20.46
N LYS A 408 -24.14 1.49 20.08
CA LYS A 408 -23.28 0.34 19.79
C LYS A 408 -21.80 0.68 19.83
N ARG A 409 -20.98 -0.32 20.18
CA ARG A 409 -19.52 -0.25 20.22
C ARG A 409 -18.90 -1.36 19.40
N PHE A 410 -17.87 -1.02 18.64
CA PHE A 410 -17.11 -1.96 17.81
C PHE A 410 -15.64 -1.92 18.18
N PHE A 411 -15.04 -3.10 18.32
CA PHE A 411 -13.60 -3.22 18.50
C PHE A 411 -12.83 -2.66 17.29
N HIS A 412 -11.77 -1.90 17.54
CA HIS A 412 -10.94 -1.28 16.50
C HIS A 412 -9.49 -1.76 16.53
N ALA A 413 -8.74 -1.54 17.60
CA ALA A 413 -7.31 -1.89 17.66
C ALA A 413 -6.86 -2.28 19.07
N HIS A 414 -5.81 -3.12 19.16
CA HIS A 414 -5.22 -3.51 20.44
C HIS A 414 -4.07 -2.60 20.88
N PHE A 415 -3.46 -1.85 19.95
CA PHE A 415 -2.28 -1.03 20.21
C PHE A 415 -2.38 0.32 19.51
N LYS A 416 -1.63 1.28 20.05
CA LYS A 416 -1.53 2.66 19.60
C LYS A 416 -0.82 2.74 18.24
N VAL A 417 -1.36 3.53 17.31
CA VAL A 417 -0.70 3.87 16.03
C VAL A 417 -0.72 5.39 15.90
N ASP A 418 0.46 6.02 16.07
CA ASP A 418 0.72 7.47 16.03
C ASP A 418 0.00 8.35 17.08
N ARG A 419 -1.30 8.13 17.31
CA ARG A 419 -2.19 8.86 18.24
C ARG A 419 -2.72 7.94 19.31
N ASP A 420 -3.40 8.46 20.33
CA ASP A 420 -3.88 7.66 21.47
C ASP A 420 -4.66 6.41 21.09
N LEU A 421 -4.72 5.45 22.02
CA LEU A 421 -5.27 4.13 21.74
C LEU A 421 -6.75 4.23 21.36
N GLN A 422 -7.00 4.09 20.06
CA GLN A 422 -8.32 3.96 19.47
C GLN A 422 -8.80 2.51 19.63
N ALA A 423 -9.09 2.08 20.86
CA ALA A 423 -9.45 0.69 21.16
C ALA A 423 -10.78 0.27 20.54
N SER A 424 -11.76 1.17 20.57
CA SER A 424 -13.09 0.94 20.01
C SER A 424 -13.65 2.18 19.30
N VAL A 425 -14.56 1.94 18.34
CA VAL A 425 -15.39 2.97 17.70
C VAL A 425 -16.80 2.86 18.28
N VAL A 426 -17.36 3.99 18.69
CA VAL A 426 -18.65 4.08 19.38
C VAL A 426 -19.63 4.86 18.52
N ILE A 427 -20.88 4.42 18.51
CA ILE A 427 -22.00 5.07 17.85
C ILE A 427 -22.98 5.55 18.90
N TYR A 428 -23.28 6.84 18.88
CA TYR A 428 -24.35 7.46 19.65
C TYR A 428 -25.54 7.76 18.74
N THR A 429 -26.74 7.62 19.27
CA THR A 429 -28.00 8.00 18.61
C THR A 429 -28.72 9.06 19.41
N LEU A 430 -29.40 9.97 18.74
CA LEU A 430 -30.35 10.87 19.39
C LEU A 430 -31.48 10.05 20.01
N THR A 431 -31.84 10.35 21.26
CA THR A 431 -33.04 9.81 21.91
C THR A 431 -34.24 10.63 21.50
N ASP A 432 -35.32 9.96 21.09
CA ASP A 432 -36.62 10.57 20.82
C ASP A 432 -37.26 11.17 22.08
#